data_AF-A0A2J6SZ33-F1
#
_entry.id   AF-A0A2J6SZ33-F1
#
_cell.length_a   1.000
_cell.length_b   1.000
_cell.length_c   1.000
_cell.angle_alpha   90.00
_cell.angle_beta   90.00
_cell.angle_gamma   90.00
#
_symmetry.space_group_name_H-M   'P 1'
#
loop_
_entity.id
_entity.type
_entity.pdbx_description
1 polymer ?
#
loop_
_entity_poly.entity_id
_entity_poly.type
_entity_poly.pdbx_seq_one_letter_code
_entity_poly.pdbx_strand_id
1 'polypeptide(L)'
;NIKKSKFKIIYIKYLGFIISIFNIKIDSNKIEELYRLLPRLLVKLLLVQFFLGFYNIYKYFIREYKRITRFLILLIKKGISFK
;
A
#
# COMPACT_ATOMS: atom_id res chain seq x y z
N ASN A 1 9.47 -8.87 23.60
CA ASN A 1 10.57 -9.67 23.00
C ASN A 1 11.80 -8.77 22.87
N ILE A 2 12.69 -8.79 23.87
CA ILE A 2 13.86 -7.88 23.95
C ILE A 2 14.76 -8.01 22.72
N LYS A 3 14.92 -9.22 22.18
CA LYS A 3 15.75 -9.49 20.98
C LYS A 3 15.27 -8.77 19.72
N LYS A 4 14.00 -8.40 19.64
CA LYS A 4 13.41 -7.67 18.49
C LYS A 4 13.31 -6.16 18.74
N SER A 5 13.52 -5.72 19.97
CA SER A 5 13.44 -4.31 20.35
C SER A 5 14.68 -3.57 19.90
N LYS A 6 14.49 -2.32 19.47
CA LYS A 6 15.59 -1.41 19.15
C LYS A 6 15.38 -0.14 19.97
N PHE A 7 16.42 0.31 20.66
CA PHE A 7 16.36 1.45 21.57
C PHE A 7 17.35 2.52 21.14
N LYS A 8 17.00 3.79 21.37
CA LYS A 8 17.86 4.97 21.09
C LYS A 8 18.46 4.98 19.66
N ILE A 9 17.63 4.69 18.67
CA ILE A 9 18.02 4.69 17.25
C ILE A 9 17.38 5.84 16.47
N ILE A 10 18.13 6.38 15.52
CA ILE A 10 17.73 7.51 14.66
C ILE A 10 16.86 7.05 13.49
N TYR A 11 17.06 5.80 13.05
CA TYR A 11 16.33 5.19 11.93
C TYR A 11 15.80 3.81 12.32
N ILE A 12 14.51 3.56 12.12
CA ILE A 12 13.90 2.26 12.37
C ILE A 12 13.06 1.79 11.18
N LYS A 13 13.17 0.50 10.85
CA LYS A 13 12.22 -0.19 9.98
C LYS A 13 11.05 -0.69 10.81
N TYR A 14 9.86 -0.17 10.55
CA TYR A 14 8.64 -0.56 11.26
C TYR A 14 7.44 -0.58 10.32
N LEU A 15 6.65 -1.66 10.35
CA LEU A 15 5.46 -1.88 9.52
C LEU A 15 5.64 -1.73 8.00
N GLY A 16 6.87 -1.72 7.48
CA GLY A 16 7.15 -1.47 6.05
C GLY A 16 7.54 -0.04 5.73
N PHE A 17 7.77 0.77 6.76
CA PHE A 17 8.30 2.11 6.66
C PHE A 17 9.69 2.19 7.27
N ILE A 18 10.50 3.08 6.71
CA ILE A 18 11.74 3.56 7.29
C ILE A 18 11.40 4.89 7.96
N ILE A 19 11.35 4.87 9.30
CA ILE A 19 11.03 6.03 10.12
C ILE A 19 12.35 6.64 10.59
N SER A 20 12.49 7.95 10.40
CA SER A 20 13.59 8.75 10.92
C SER A 20 13.07 9.92 11.74
N ILE A 21 13.97 10.69 12.35
CA ILE A 21 13.63 11.90 13.09
C ILE A 21 12.90 12.93 12.21
N PHE A 22 13.26 13.03 10.93
CA PHE A 22 12.80 14.10 10.05
C PHE A 22 11.73 13.65 9.05
N ASN A 23 11.72 12.38 8.68
CA ASN A 23 10.86 11.87 7.63
C ASN A 23 10.47 10.40 7.85
N ILE A 24 9.35 10.04 7.22
CA ILE A 24 8.91 8.66 7.06
C ILE A 24 9.04 8.35 5.58
N LYS A 25 9.69 7.24 5.25
CA LYS A 25 9.83 6.74 3.88
C LYS A 25 9.25 5.34 3.80
N ILE A 26 8.78 4.95 2.62
CA ILE A 26 8.38 3.56 2.40
C ILE A 26 9.64 2.72 2.21
N ASP A 27 9.66 1.52 2.80
CA ASP A 27 10.72 0.55 2.56
C ASP A 27 10.59 -0.02 1.12
N SER A 28 11.56 0.31 0.26
CA SER A 28 11.56 -0.05 -1.15
C SER A 28 11.45 -1.56 -1.38
N ASN A 29 12.04 -2.37 -0.49
CA ASN A 29 12.00 -3.83 -0.57
C ASN A 29 10.56 -4.36 -0.48
N LYS A 30 9.73 -3.72 0.35
CA LYS A 30 8.33 -4.10 0.50
C LYS A 30 7.49 -3.71 -0.71
N ILE A 31 7.81 -2.57 -1.33
CA ILE A 31 7.22 -2.15 -2.60
C ILE A 31 7.57 -3.14 -3.71
N GLU A 32 8.83 -3.56 -3.81
CA GLU A 32 9.29 -4.46 -4.86
C GLU A 32 8.62 -5.83 -4.79
N GLU A 33 8.47 -6.37 -3.58
CA GLU A 33 7.74 -7.61 -3.34
C GLU A 33 6.26 -7.52 -3.77
N LEU A 34 5.61 -6.37 -3.51
CA LEU A 34 4.24 -6.10 -3.96
C LEU A 34 4.12 -6.02 -5.48
N TYR A 35 5.06 -5.36 -6.16
CA TYR A 35 5.07 -5.27 -7.62
C TYR A 35 5.18 -6.65 -8.27
N ARG A 36 5.93 -7.59 -7.67
CA ARG A 36 6.05 -8.97 -8.18
C ARG A 36 4.77 -9.79 -7.99
N LEU A 37 3.96 -9.47 -6.98
CA LEU A 37 2.70 -10.17 -6.69
C LEU A 37 1.53 -9.64 -7.54
N LEU A 38 1.55 -8.36 -7.88
CA LEU A 38 0.51 -7.62 -8.61
C LEU A 38 -0.02 -8.29 -9.90
N PRO A 39 0.84 -8.81 -10.82
CA PRO A 39 0.38 -9.41 -12.07
C PRO A 39 -0.47 -10.68 -11.87
N ARG A 40 -0.33 -11.38 -10.74
CA ARG A 40 -1.10 -12.61 -10.44
C ARG A 40 -2.49 -12.34 -9.85
N LEU A 41 -2.75 -11.10 -9.44
CA LEU A 41 -3.88 -10.75 -8.56
C LEU A 41 -5.08 -10.15 -9.33
N LEU A 42 -4.93 -9.70 -10.58
CA LEU A 42 -5.92 -8.87 -11.29
C LEU A 42 -7.13 -9.59 -11.90
N VAL A 43 -7.35 -10.88 -11.61
CA VAL A 43 -8.39 -11.69 -12.29
C VAL A 43 -9.75 -11.67 -11.57
N LYS A 44 -9.86 -11.12 -10.34
CA LYS A 44 -11.08 -11.23 -9.50
C LYS A 44 -11.44 -9.92 -8.78
N LEU A 45 -12.73 -9.56 -8.72
CA LEU A 45 -13.25 -8.37 -8.01
C LEU A 45 -12.80 -8.26 -6.55
N LEU A 46 -12.76 -9.38 -5.83
CA LEU A 46 -12.30 -9.47 -4.43
C LEU A 46 -10.84 -8.97 -4.29
N LEU A 47 -10.01 -9.23 -5.30
CA LEU A 47 -8.62 -8.83 -5.32
C LEU A 47 -8.44 -7.35 -5.62
N VAL A 48 -9.32 -6.74 -6.41
CA VAL A 48 -9.35 -5.28 -6.57
C VAL A 48 -9.71 -4.60 -5.25
N GLN A 49 -10.63 -5.17 -4.46
CA GLN A 49 -10.98 -4.65 -3.13
C GLN A 49 -9.80 -4.77 -2.16
N PHE A 50 -9.17 -5.95 -2.12
CA PHE A 50 -7.96 -6.19 -1.33
C PHE A 50 -6.84 -5.21 -1.71
N PHE A 51 -6.61 -5.02 -3.02
CA PHE A 51 -5.61 -4.10 -3.55
C PHE A 51 -5.88 -2.66 -3.10
N LEU A 52 -7.11 -2.16 -3.24
CA LEU A 52 -7.47 -0.82 -2.79
C LEU A 52 -7.29 -0.66 -1.28
N GLY A 53 -7.73 -1.64 -0.49
CA GLY A 53 -7.57 -1.62 0.98
C GLY A 53 -6.10 -1.58 1.40
N PHE A 54 -5.27 -2.39 0.75
CA PHE A 54 -3.83 -2.45 1.03
C PHE A 54 -3.11 -1.15 0.65
N TYR A 55 -3.34 -0.64 -0.57
CA TYR A 55 -2.67 0.57 -1.05
C TYR A 55 -3.15 1.86 -0.39
N ASN A 56 -4.33 1.85 0.26
CA ASN A 56 -4.84 2.99 1.01
C ASN A 56 -3.89 3.40 2.16
N ILE A 57 -3.11 2.45 2.71
CA ILE A 57 -2.08 2.73 3.72
C ILE A 57 -0.98 3.65 3.15
N TYR A 58 -0.68 3.53 1.85
CA TYR A 58 0.38 4.28 1.17
C TYR A 58 -0.13 5.51 0.43
N LYS A 59 -1.41 5.88 0.56
CA LYS A 59 -2.05 6.96 -0.21
C LYS A 59 -1.34 8.33 -0.10
N TYR A 60 -0.69 8.61 1.02
CA TYR A 60 0.03 9.87 1.25
C TYR A 60 1.38 9.94 0.51
N PHE A 61 1.92 8.79 0.12
CA PHE A 61 3.17 8.69 -0.64
C PHE A 61 2.94 8.63 -2.15
N ILE A 62 1.71 8.33 -2.58
CA ILE A 62 1.34 8.21 -3.99
C ILE A 62 0.69 9.52 -4.43
N ARG A 63 1.41 10.28 -5.26
CA ARG A 63 0.87 11.50 -5.88
C ARG A 63 -0.38 11.15 -6.69
N GLU A 64 -1.45 11.92 -6.50
CA GLU A 64 -2.73 11.74 -7.19
C GLU A 64 -3.39 10.36 -6.97
N TYR A 65 -3.13 9.70 -5.85
CA TYR A 65 -3.71 8.40 -5.50
C TYR A 65 -5.22 8.30 -5.77
N LYS A 66 -5.98 9.33 -5.38
CA LYS A 66 -7.44 9.41 -5.62
C LYS A 66 -7.79 9.35 -7.11
N ARG A 67 -7.00 10.00 -7.98
CA ARG A 67 -7.24 10.00 -9.44
C ARG A 67 -7.03 8.62 -10.03
N ILE A 68 -5.94 7.95 -9.64
CA ILE A 68 -5.57 6.61 -10.11
C ILE A 68 -6.59 5.57 -9.63
N THR A 69 -6.97 5.62 -8.35
CA THR A 69 -7.88 4.63 -7.76
C THR A 69 -9.34 4.85 -8.12
N ARG A 70 -9.72 6.01 -8.65
CA ARG A 70 -11.13 6.34 -8.96
C ARG A 70 -11.79 5.28 -9.84
N PHE A 71 -11.11 4.84 -10.89
CA PHE A 71 -11.64 3.84 -11.81
C PHE A 71 -11.85 2.48 -11.12
N LEU A 72 -10.88 2.04 -10.31
CA LEU A 72 -10.98 0.80 -9.53
C LEU A 72 -12.10 0.85 -8.48
N ILE A 73 -12.27 2.01 -7.82
CA ILE A 73 -13.36 2.23 -6.86
C ILE A 73 -14.71 2.13 -7.55
N LEU A 74 -14.85 2.69 -8.76
CA LEU A 74 -16.08 2.57 -9.56
C LEU A 74 -16.37 1.11 -9.91
N LEU A 75 -15.36 0.33 -10.35
CA LEU A 75 -15.52 -1.10 -10.67
C LEU A 75 -16.07 -1.94 -9.50
N ILE A 76 -15.81 -1.55 -8.26
CA ILE A 76 -16.25 -2.27 -7.05
C ILE A 76 -17.59 -1.77 -6.54
N LYS A 77 -18.00 -0.55 -6.90
CA LYS A 77 -19.18 0.09 -6.32
C LYS A 77 -20.45 -0.65 -6.79
N LYS A 78 -21.23 -1.15 -5.82
CA LYS A 78 -22.51 -1.81 -6.12
C LYS A 78 -23.49 -0.82 -6.77
N GLY A 79 -24.23 -1.29 -7.78
CA GLY A 79 -25.28 -0.51 -8.45
C GLY A 79 -24.80 0.39 -9.60
N ILE A 80 -23.53 0.28 -10.03
CA ILE A 80 -23.08 0.93 -11.27
C ILE A 80 -23.29 -0.04 -12.44
N SER A 81 -24.12 0.35 -13.41
CA SER A 81 -24.21 -0.33 -14.70
C SER A 81 -23.10 0.20 -15.60
N PHE A 82 -22.15 -0.66 -15.96
CA PHE A 82 -21.20 -0.37 -17.03
C PHE A 82 -21.93 -0.67 -18.34
N LYS A 83 -22.46 0.37 -18.98
CA LYS A 83 -23.03 0.31 -20.34
C LYS A 83 -21.92 0.42 -21.37
#